data_AF-A0A413IK88-F1
#
_entry.id   AF-A0A413IK88-F1
#
_cell.length_a   1.000
_cell.length_b   1.000
_cell.length_c   1.000
_cell.angle_alpha   90.00
_cell.angle_beta   90.00
_cell.angle_gamma   90.00
#
_symmetry.space_group_name_H-M   'P 1'
#
loop_
_entity.id
_entity.type
_entity.pdbx_description
1 polymer ?
#
loop_
_entity_poly.entity_id
_entity_poly.type
_entity_poly.pdbx_seq_one_letter_code
_entity_poly.pdbx_strand_id
1 'polypeptide(L)'
;IDIYLDEKNIPPAEYSGQGVLSKGFTVPTSIQDFPLRGRAVYLHVRRRKWQLPSGDVVSNKFSLAADGTRYSREFASFLKGILG
;
A
#
# COMPACT_ATOMS: atom_id res chain seq x y z
N ILE A 1 0.36 -2.75 19.31
CA ILE A 1 -1.09 -2.67 18.97
C ILE A 1 -1.19 -3.10 17.52
N ASP A 2 -2.09 -4.03 17.20
CA ASP A 2 -2.20 -4.61 15.87
C ASP A 2 -3.53 -4.22 15.26
N ILE A 3 -3.47 -3.61 14.08
CA ILE A 3 -4.65 -3.17 13.33
C ILE A 3 -4.63 -3.88 11.98
N TYR A 4 -5.72 -4.56 11.64
CA TYR A 4 -5.85 -5.31 10.40
C TYR A 4 -6.75 -4.54 9.44
N LEU A 5 -6.24 -4.26 8.24
CA LEU A 5 -6.88 -3.42 7.23
C LEU A 5 -7.02 -4.19 5.93
N ASP A 6 -8.27 -4.39 5.51
CA ASP A 6 -8.59 -5.02 4.23
C ASP A 6 -9.07 -3.98 3.22
N GLU A 7 -8.51 -4.05 2.02
CA GLU A 7 -8.96 -3.21 0.92
C GLU A 7 -10.41 -3.53 0.53
N LYS A 8 -11.20 -2.46 0.38
CA LYS A 8 -12.62 -2.54 -0.02
C LYS A 8 -12.78 -3.25 -1.35
N ASN A 9 -13.94 -3.87 -1.56
CA ASN A 9 -14.26 -4.53 -2.82
C ASN A 9 -14.67 -3.54 -3.92
N ILE A 10 -13.77 -2.63 -4.28
CA ILE A 10 -14.00 -1.63 -5.32
C ILE A 10 -12.87 -1.79 -6.35
N PRO A 11 -13.15 -2.39 -7.52
CA PRO A 11 -12.14 -2.58 -8.55
C PRO A 11 -11.66 -1.21 -9.08
N PRO A 12 -10.43 -1.15 -9.62
CA PRO A 12 -9.92 0.04 -10.29
C PRO A 12 -10.88 0.51 -11.39
N ALA A 13 -11.02 1.83 -11.56
CA ALA A 13 -11.98 2.41 -12.50
C ALA A 13 -11.74 1.93 -13.93
N GLU A 14 -10.48 1.70 -14.30
CA GLU A 14 -10.09 1.17 -15.61
C GLU A 14 -10.66 -0.24 -15.90
N TYR A 15 -11.04 -1.01 -14.89
CA TYR A 15 -11.62 -2.35 -15.02
C TYR A 15 -13.11 -2.41 -14.67
N SER A 16 -13.73 -1.26 -14.36
CA SER A 16 -15.15 -1.19 -14.05
C SER A 16 -16.00 -1.65 -15.24
N GLY A 17 -17.05 -2.43 -14.99
CA GLY A 17 -17.94 -2.96 -16.03
C GLY A 17 -17.37 -4.11 -16.87
N GLN A 18 -16.11 -4.50 -16.69
CA GLN A 18 -15.48 -5.59 -17.46
C GLN A 18 -15.76 -6.99 -16.90
N GLY A 19 -16.76 -7.17 -16.03
CA GLY A 19 -17.06 -8.49 -15.43
C GLY A 19 -15.95 -9.03 -14.51
N VAL A 20 -15.24 -8.13 -13.80
CA VAL A 20 -14.19 -8.50 -12.84
C VAL A 20 -14.72 -9.34 -11.68
N LEU A 21 -14.04 -10.45 -11.39
CA LEU A 21 -14.37 -11.36 -10.30
C LEU A 21 -13.42 -11.16 -9.12
N SER A 22 -13.95 -11.14 -7.88
CA SER A 22 -13.09 -11.04 -6.70
C SER A 22 -12.33 -12.34 -6.46
N LYS A 23 -11.00 -12.26 -6.30
CA LYS A 23 -10.08 -13.41 -6.09
C LYS A 23 -9.40 -13.39 -4.71
N GLY A 24 -9.98 -12.68 -3.75
CA GLY A 24 -9.46 -12.53 -2.40
C GLY A 24 -8.37 -11.46 -2.28
N PHE A 25 -7.34 -11.73 -1.48
CA PHE A 25 -6.35 -10.73 -1.06
C PHE A 25 -4.89 -11.14 -1.35
N THR A 26 -4.00 -10.16 -1.37
CA THR A 26 -2.55 -10.37 -1.33
C THR A 26 -2.12 -10.89 0.04
N VAL A 27 -0.87 -11.36 0.12
CA VAL A 27 -0.21 -11.55 1.41
C VAL A 27 -0.22 -10.21 2.17
N PRO A 28 -0.49 -10.21 3.49
CA PRO A 28 -0.47 -9.00 4.29
C PRO A 28 0.93 -8.37 4.30
N THR A 29 0.97 -7.04 4.17
CA THR A 29 2.17 -6.24 4.42
C THR A 29 2.01 -5.57 5.78
N SER A 30 3.01 -5.73 6.65
CA SER A 30 3.03 -5.08 7.96
C SER A 30 3.80 -3.77 7.90
N ILE A 31 3.19 -2.70 8.38
CA ILE A 31 3.78 -1.36 8.48
C ILE A 31 3.87 -1.00 9.96
N GLN A 32 5.07 -0.68 10.42
CA GLN A 32 5.27 -0.18 11.77
C GLN A 32 5.04 1.34 11.79
N ASP A 33 4.19 1.79 12.70
CA ASP A 33 3.92 3.20 12.97
C ASP A 33 4.21 3.54 14.44
N PHE A 34 4.63 4.76 14.66
CA PHE A 34 4.90 5.33 15.98
C PHE A 34 3.90 6.45 16.24
N PRO A 35 2.68 6.13 16.72
CA PRO A 35 1.74 7.16 17.09
C PRO A 35 2.36 8.09 18.14
N LEU A 36 1.94 9.36 18.08
CA LEU A 36 2.36 10.45 18.97
C LEU A 36 2.21 10.14 20.49
N ARG A 37 1.54 9.05 20.85
CA ARG A 37 1.32 8.58 22.24
C ARG A 37 2.32 7.50 22.71
N GLY A 38 3.40 7.25 21.95
CA GLY A 38 4.56 6.47 22.42
C GLY A 38 4.37 4.95 22.47
N ARG A 39 3.40 4.38 21.75
CA ARG A 39 3.19 2.93 21.67
C ARG A 39 3.31 2.46 20.23
N ALA A 40 4.16 1.48 19.94
CA ALA A 40 4.27 0.93 18.59
C ALA A 40 2.92 0.35 18.11
N VAL A 41 2.52 0.74 16.91
CA VAL A 41 1.35 0.22 16.19
C VAL A 41 1.84 -0.51 14.95
N TYR A 42 1.25 -1.67 14.68
CA TYR A 42 1.49 -2.44 13.46
C TYR A 42 0.20 -2.47 12.64
N LEU A 43 0.28 -1.94 11.43
CA LEU A 43 -0.80 -1.97 10.46
C LEU A 43 -0.56 -3.16 9.52
N HIS A 44 -1.43 -4.16 9.57
CA HIS A 44 -1.41 -5.31 8.68
C HIS A 44 -2.36 -5.07 7.52
N VAL A 45 -1.82 -4.67 6.37
CA VAL A 45 -2.61 -4.23 5.21
C VAL A 45 -2.67 -5.36 4.19
N ARG A 46 -3.89 -5.76 3.80
CA ARG A 46 -4.13 -6.69 2.69
C ARG A 46 -4.82 -5.99 1.53
N ARG A 47 -4.23 -6.15 0.34
CA ARG A 47 -4.75 -5.55 -0.89
C ARG A 47 -5.63 -6.53 -1.62
N ARG A 48 -6.64 -6.05 -2.32
CA ARG A 48 -7.60 -6.90 -3.02
C ARG A 48 -7.07 -7.29 -4.39
N LYS A 49 -7.39 -8.53 -4.78
CA LYS A 49 -7.12 -9.08 -6.10
C LYS A 49 -8.42 -9.31 -6.84
N TRP A 50 -8.45 -8.94 -8.11
CA TRP A 50 -9.53 -9.24 -9.03
C TRP A 50 -8.99 -10.04 -10.20
N GLN A 51 -9.84 -10.87 -10.79
CA GLN A 51 -9.55 -11.57 -12.03
C GLN A 51 -10.36 -10.96 -13.15
N LEU A 52 -9.66 -10.59 -14.23
CA LEU A 52 -10.25 -10.14 -15.48
C LEU A 52 -10.79 -11.35 -16.27
N PRO A 53 -11.72 -11.14 -17.22
CA PRO A 53 -12.18 -12.21 -18.11
C PRO A 53 -11.05 -12.86 -18.92
N SER A 54 -9.95 -12.11 -19.19
CA SER A 54 -8.74 -12.65 -19.82
C SER A 54 -8.02 -13.70 -18.98
N GLY A 55 -8.33 -13.81 -17.69
CA GLY A 55 -7.64 -14.66 -16.72
C GLY A 55 -6.59 -13.91 -15.88
N ASP A 56 -6.25 -12.68 -16.27
CA ASP A 56 -5.24 -11.88 -15.58
C ASP A 56 -5.70 -11.48 -14.18
N VAL A 57 -4.75 -11.48 -13.23
CA VAL A 57 -5.00 -11.05 -11.86
C VAL A 57 -4.47 -9.63 -11.67
N VAL A 58 -5.37 -8.72 -11.31
CA VAL A 58 -5.08 -7.30 -11.12
C VAL A 58 -5.36 -6.86 -9.69
N SER A 59 -4.73 -5.78 -9.28
CA SER A 59 -4.96 -5.06 -8.02
C SER A 59 -4.90 -3.57 -8.30
N ASN A 60 -5.40 -2.73 -7.38
CA ASN A 60 -5.21 -1.28 -7.49
C ASN A 60 -3.72 -0.92 -7.64
N LYS A 61 -3.42 0.24 -8.21
CA LYS A 61 -2.08 0.84 -8.18
C LYS A 61 -2.19 2.18 -7.49
N PHE A 62 -1.38 2.41 -6.46
CA PHE A 62 -1.32 3.67 -5.75
C PHE A 62 0.00 4.35 -6.09
N SER A 63 -0.07 5.59 -6.59
CA SER A 63 1.12 6.45 -6.64
C SER A 63 1.39 6.95 -5.24
N LEU A 64 2.51 6.53 -4.63
CA LEU A 64 2.93 6.95 -3.29
C LEU A 64 3.80 8.21 -3.32
N ALA A 65 4.08 8.74 -4.51
CA ALA A 65 4.77 10.01 -4.67
C ALA A 65 3.74 11.14 -4.55
N ALA A 66 3.88 11.96 -3.51
CA ALA A 66 3.23 13.26 -3.46
C ALA A 66 4.11 14.29 -4.18
N ASP A 67 3.54 15.04 -5.11
CA ASP A 67 4.28 16.10 -5.79
C ASP A 67 4.79 17.11 -4.77
N GLY A 68 6.10 17.32 -4.73
CA GLY A 68 6.77 18.23 -3.79
C GLY A 68 7.40 17.59 -2.55
N THR A 69 7.16 16.30 -2.25
CA THR A 69 7.92 15.61 -1.20
C THR A 69 9.32 15.26 -1.71
N ARG A 70 10.30 16.10 -1.40
CA ARG A 70 11.74 15.81 -1.57
C ARG A 70 12.40 15.79 -0.21
N TYR A 71 13.34 14.87 0.00
CA TYR A 71 14.22 14.96 1.17
C TYR A 71 14.95 16.30 1.15
N SER A 72 15.11 16.94 2.31
CA SER A 72 16.04 18.06 2.41
C SER A 72 17.45 17.55 2.10
N ARG A 73 18.30 18.44 1.56
CA ARG A 73 19.67 18.07 1.19
C ARG A 73 20.43 17.54 2.41
N GLU A 74 20.17 18.13 3.56
CA GLU A 74 20.75 17.80 4.86
C GLU A 74 20.29 16.41 5.30
N PHE A 75 19.01 16.09 5.19
CA PHE A 75 18.47 14.79 5.58
C PHE A 75 18.93 13.67 4.63
N ALA A 76 18.99 13.93 3.32
CA ALA A 76 19.56 12.98 2.37
C ALA A 76 21.06 12.73 2.62
N SER A 77 21.82 13.78 2.98
CA SER A 77 23.23 13.68 3.32
C SER A 77 23.45 12.89 4.62
N PHE A 78 22.60 13.11 5.63
CA PHE A 78 22.59 12.34 6.88
C PHE A 78 22.34 10.86 6.62
N LEU A 79 21.30 10.51 5.85
CA LEU A 79 21.01 9.12 5.50
C LEU A 79 22.15 8.48 4.71
N LYS A 80 22.78 9.22 3.78
CA LYS A 80 23.93 8.74 3.02
C LYS A 80 25.13 8.43 3.92
N GLY A 81 25.37 9.21 4.96
CA GLY A 81 26.46 8.94 5.91
C GLY A 81 26.22 7.76 6.85
N ILE A 82 24.96 7.34 7.04
CA ILE A 82 24.58 6.21 7.90
C ILE A 82 24.40 4.92 7.10
N LEU A 83 23.92 5.01 5.86
CA LEU A 83 23.52 3.87 5.03
C LEU A 83 24.41 3.64 3.81
N GLY A 84 25.34 4.54 3.50
CA GLY A 84 26.28 4.45 2.38
C GLY A 84 27.72 4.34 2.84
#